data_AF-A0A970YQI5-F1
#
_entry.id   AF-A0A970YQI5-F1
#
_cell.length_a   1.000
_cell.length_b   1.000
_cell.length_c   1.000
_cell.angle_alpha   90.00
_cell.angle_beta   90.00
_cell.angle_gamma   90.00
#
_symmetry.space_group_name_H-M   'P 1'
#
loop_
_entity.id
_entity.type
_entity.pdbx_description
1 polymer ?
#
loop_
_entity_poly.entity_id
_entity_poly.type
_entity_poly.pdbx_seq_one_letter_code
_entity_poly.pdbx_strand_id
1 'polypeptide(L)' 'MLERLIILTLGLLGEFGAVGLVLAAKGLARFEQLKDKNFAEKYLIGTLLSVLLALGCVLIIKII' A
#
# COMPACT_ATOMS: atom_id res chain seq x y z
N MET A 1 -6.90 -13.92 -5.07
CA MET A 1 -7.53 -14.36 -3.80
C MET A 1 -6.55 -14.35 -2.64
N LEU A 2 -5.35 -14.93 -2.77
CA LEU A 2 -4.36 -15.06 -1.69
C LEU A 2 -3.91 -13.72 -1.06
N GLU A 3 -3.71 -12.68 -1.87
CA GLU A 3 -3.31 -11.35 -1.39
C GLU A 3 -4.35 -10.70 -0.48
N ARG A 4 -5.63 -11.02 -0.67
CA ARG A 4 -6.72 -10.52 0.17
C ARG A 4 -6.71 -11.19 1.54
N LEU A 5 -6.33 -12.47 1.61
CA LEU A 5 -6.16 -13.20 2.86
C LEU A 5 -4.97 -12.64 3.67
N ILE A 6 -3.86 -12.35 3.00
CA ILE A 6 -2.63 -11.82 3.61
C ILE A 6 -2.87 -10.42 4.20
N ILE A 7 -3.49 -9.52 3.44
CA ILE A 7 -3.84 -8.18 3.94
C ILE A 7 -4.84 -8.26 5.11
N LEU A 8 -5.78 -9.20 5.06
CA LEU A 8 -6.80 -9.36 6.09
C LEU A 8 -6.20 -9.92 7.39
N THR A 9 -5.28 -10.89 7.32
CA THR A 9 -4.54 -11.39 8.49
C THR A 9 -3.62 -10.32 9.09
N LEU A 10 -2.88 -9.58 8.26
CA LEU A 10 -1.98 -8.52 8.70
C LEU A 10 -2.73 -7.31 9.29
N GLY A 11 -3.89 -6.96 8.71
CA GLY A 11 -4.79 -5.95 9.26
C GLY A 11 -5.38 -6.35 10.61
N LEU A 12 -5.74 -7.64 10.79
CA LEU A 12 -6.19 -8.20 12.07
C LEU A 12 -5.12 -8.17 13.16
N LEU A 13 -3.84 -8.24 12.78
CA LEU A 13 -2.70 -8.14 13.70
C LEU A 13 -2.36 -6.70 14.10
N GLY A 14 -3.06 -5.69 13.56
CA GLY A 14 -2.77 -4.27 13.82
C GLY A 14 -1.48 -3.77 13.16
N GLU A 15 -0.80 -4.61 12.38
CA GLU A 15 0.48 -4.32 11.74
C GLU A 15 0.27 -3.65 10.37
N PHE A 16 -0.24 -2.41 10.41
CA PHE A 16 -0.50 -1.61 9.22
C PHE A 16 0.76 -1.32 8.39
N GLY A 17 1.95 -1.32 9.02
CA GLY A 17 3.23 -1.19 8.32
C GLY A 17 3.55 -2.40 7.42
N ALA A 18 3.26 -3.61 7.91
CA ALA A 18 3.45 -4.83 7.14
C ALA A 18 2.42 -4.97 6.01
N VAL A 19 1.20 -4.46 6.20
CA VAL A 19 0.21 -4.31 5.10
C VAL A 19 0.75 -3.40 3.99
N GLY A 20 1.40 -2.28 4.36
CA GLY A 20 2.06 -1.38 3.43
C GLY A 20 3.20 -2.05 2.64
N LEU A 21 4.01 -2.89 3.29
CA LEU A 21 5.07 -3.67 2.64
C LEU A 21 4.51 -4.70 1.64
N VAL A 22 3.43 -5.40 1.98
CA VAL A 22 2.77 -6.33 1.06
C VAL A 22 2.17 -5.60 -0.15
N LEU A 23 1.60 -4.42 0.06
CA LEU A 23 1.11 -3.55 -1.01
C LEU A 23 2.24 -3.04 -1.91
N ALA A 24 3.37 -2.65 -1.34
CA ALA A 24 4.55 -2.23 -2.10
C ALA A 24 5.14 -3.40 -2.90
N ALA A 25 5.27 -4.58 -2.29
CA ALA A 25 5.73 -5.79 -2.97
C ALA A 25 4.80 -6.21 -4.12
N LYS A 26 3.48 -6.05 -3.95
CA LYS A 26 2.49 -6.26 -5.01
C LYS A 26 2.69 -5.29 -6.18
N GLY A 27 2.92 -4.01 -5.90
CA GLY A 27 3.22 -3.00 -6.91
C GLY A 27 4.50 -3.32 -7.70
N LEU A 28 5.54 -3.77 -6.98
CA LEU A 28 6.82 -4.19 -7.58
C LEU A 28 6.68 -5.46 -8.43
N ALA A 29 5.92 -6.46 -7.97
CA ALA A 29 5.68 -7.69 -8.74
C ALA A 29 4.87 -7.44 -10.03
N ARG A 30 4.07 -6.37 -10.07
CA ARG A 30 3.27 -5.99 -11.26
C ARG A 30 3.88 -4.83 -12.05
N PHE A 31 5.14 -4.50 -11.80
CA PHE A 31 5.84 -3.37 -12.42
C PHE A 31 5.90 -3.45 -13.95
N GLU A 32 5.90 -4.67 -14.50
CA GLU A 32 5.83 -4.89 -15.95
C GLU A 32 4.49 -4.45 -16.58
N GLN A 33 3.37 -4.55 -15.83
CA GLN A 33 2.07 -3.98 -16.23
C GLN A 33 1.97 -2.47 -15.94
N LEU A 34 2.78 -1.95 -15.00
CA LEU A 34 2.93 -0.49 -14.77
C LEU A 34 3.71 0.20 -15.89
N LYS A 35 4.19 -0.54 -16.91
CA LYS A 35 4.80 0.04 -18.10
C LYS A 35 3.76 0.66 -19.05
N ASP A 36 2.49 0.27 -18.91
CA ASP A 36 1.36 0.94 -19.54
C ASP A 36 1.05 2.24 -18.79
N LYS A 37 1.33 3.39 -19.42
CA LYS A 37 1.27 4.72 -18.78
C LYS A 37 -0.05 5.00 -18.06
N ASN A 38 -1.18 4.58 -18.64
CA ASN A 38 -2.51 4.86 -18.08
C ASN A 38 -2.77 4.03 -16.81
N PHE A 39 -2.27 2.79 -16.78
CA PHE A 39 -2.34 1.94 -15.61
C PHE A 39 -1.36 2.40 -14.51
N ALA A 40 -0.17 2.82 -14.92
CA ALA A 40 0.87 3.35 -14.04
C ALA A 40 0.39 4.58 -13.27
N GLU A 41 -0.14 5.60 -13.96
CA GLU A 41 -0.58 6.84 -13.33
C GLU A 41 -1.65 6.62 -12.28
N LYS A 42 -2.69 5.83 -12.60
CA LYS A 42 -3.79 5.56 -11.67
C LYS A 42 -3.32 4.77 -10.44
N TYR A 43 -2.44 3.80 -10.64
CA TYR A 43 -1.93 2.98 -9.55
C TYR A 43 -0.94 3.75 -8.66
N LEU A 44 -0.05 4.53 -9.28
CA LEU A 44 0.98 5.32 -8.60
C LEU A 44 0.35 6.47 -7.81
N ILE A 45 -0.52 7.26 -8.44
CA ILE A 45 -1.22 8.37 -7.77
C ILE A 45 -2.13 7.83 -6.66
N GLY A 46 -2.87 6.75 -6.90
CA GLY A 46 -3.75 6.17 -5.89
C GLY A 46 -2.99 5.58 -4.69
N THR A 47 -1.90 4.85 -4.93
CA THR A 47 -1.15 4.15 -3.88
C THR A 47 -0.24 5.09 -3.11
N LEU A 48 0.52 5.96 -3.77
CA LEU A 48 1.42 6.88 -3.07
C LEU A 48 0.66 7.90 -2.24
N LEU A 49 -0.49 8.39 -2.71
CA LEU A 49 -1.30 9.34 -1.95
C LEU A 49 -1.86 8.69 -0.68
N SER A 50 -2.26 7.41 -0.77
CA SER A 50 -2.75 6.65 0.39
C SER A 50 -1.63 6.33 1.39
N VAL A 51 -0.42 6.00 0.91
CA VAL A 51 0.76 5.82 1.76
C VAL A 51 1.20 7.13 2.43
N LEU A 52 1.16 8.24 1.70
CA LEU A 52 1.48 9.57 2.23
C LEU A 52 0.49 10.00 3.32
N LEU A 53 -0.80 9.75 3.10
CA LEU A 53 -1.85 9.98 4.11
C LEU A 53 -1.67 9.08 5.33
N ALA A 54 -1.35 7.79 5.14
CA ALA A 54 -1.10 6.86 6.24
C ALA A 54 0.12 7.29 7.08
N LEU A 55 1.22 7.70 6.43
CA LEU A 55 2.40 8.25 7.11
C LEU A 55 2.08 9.54 7.86
N GLY A 56 1.31 10.44 7.25
CA GLY A 56 0.85 11.67 7.90
C GLY A 56 -0.01 11.38 9.14
N CYS A 57 -0.91 10.40 9.05
CA CYS A 57 -1.79 10.01 10.15
C CYS A 57 -1.01 9.36 11.31
N VAL A 58 -0.02 8.52 11.01
CA VAL A 58 0.88 7.92 12.03
C VAL A 58 1.72 9.00 12.71
N LEU A 59 2.24 9.97 11.97
CA LEU A 59 2.96 11.11 12.56
C LEU A 59 2.05 11.92 13.48
N ILE A 60 0.83 12.21 13.07
CA ILE A 60 -0.15 12.95 13.88
C ILE A 60 -0.51 12.18 15.15
N ILE A 61 -0.73 10.86 15.07
CA ILE A 61 -1.01 10.03 16.26
C ILE A 61 0.19 9.91 17.18
N LYS A 62 1.42 9.93 16.64
CA LYS A 62 2.64 9.81 17.45
C LYS A 62 3.06 11.14 18.08
N ILE A 63 2.58 12.27 17.55
CA ILE A 63 2.89 13.61 18.05
C ILE A 63 1.89 14.11 19.11
N ILE A 64 0.71 13.49 19.16
CA ILE A 64 -0.31 13.70 20.21
C ILE A 64 0.02 12.85 21.45
#